data_AF-A0A7J3F161-F1
#
_entry.id   AF-A0A7J3F161-F1
#
_cell.length_a   1.000
_cell.length_b   1.000
_cell.length_c   1.000
_cell.angle_alpha   90.00
_cell.angle_beta   90.00
_cell.angle_gamma   90.00
#
_symmetry.space_group_name_H-M   'P 1'
#
loop_
_entity.id
_entity.type
_entity.pdbx_description
1 polymer ?
#
loop_
_entity_poly.entity_id
_entity_poly.type
_entity_poly.pdbx_seq_one_letter_code
_entity_poly.pdbx_strand_id
1 'polypeptide(L)'
;MANWIMDYEVSLKDVNVKGIESISLEEIMNAKREGSAIRLIGFISHGEIKVSPEIIPLNNPLCVNSNLNAVVFECVYSGQHLIIGRGAGGKETASSIIRDIINIVASRNVNDYKSKKILRMSRGIEISIRNLCN
;
A
#
# COMPACT_ATOMS: atom_id res chain seq x y z
N MET A 1 -7.34 3.55 1.54
CA MET A 1 -6.70 4.23 0.39
C MET A 1 -7.69 4.49 -0.74
N ALA A 2 -8.51 3.50 -1.15
CA ALA A 2 -9.55 3.70 -2.18
C ALA A 2 -10.39 4.97 -1.98
N ASN A 3 -11.03 5.14 -0.81
CA ASN A 3 -11.89 6.31 -0.58
C ASN A 3 -11.09 7.63 -0.53
N TRP A 4 -9.94 7.64 0.12
CA TRP A 4 -9.19 8.88 0.37
C TRP A 4 -8.41 9.38 -0.85
N ILE A 5 -7.87 8.46 -1.65
CA ILE A 5 -6.99 8.78 -2.77
C ILE A 5 -7.74 8.74 -4.11
N MET A 6 -8.67 7.81 -4.28
CA MET A 6 -9.39 7.60 -5.54
C MET A 6 -10.84 8.10 -5.53
N ASP A 7 -11.28 8.75 -4.44
CA ASP A 7 -12.64 9.32 -4.31
C ASP A 7 -13.75 8.27 -4.45
N TYR A 8 -13.48 7.03 -3.98
CA TYR A 8 -14.45 5.94 -3.95
C TYR A 8 -15.30 5.97 -2.67
N GLU A 9 -16.47 5.33 -2.73
CA GLU A 9 -17.34 5.10 -1.58
C GLU A 9 -17.47 3.60 -1.33
N VAL A 10 -16.40 2.97 -0.83
CA VAL A 10 -16.39 1.52 -0.54
C VAL A 10 -16.18 1.22 0.95
N SER A 11 -16.72 0.09 1.37
CA SER A 11 -16.54 -0.52 2.69
C SER A 11 -15.62 -1.75 2.60
N LEU A 12 -15.24 -2.32 3.74
CA LEU A 12 -14.44 -3.56 3.75
C LEU A 12 -15.14 -4.75 3.08
N LYS A 13 -16.49 -4.75 3.00
CA LYS A 13 -17.27 -5.81 2.37
C LYS A 13 -17.12 -5.81 0.84
N ASP A 14 -16.74 -4.67 0.28
CA ASP A 14 -16.55 -4.46 -1.16
C ASP A 14 -15.12 -4.83 -1.61
N VAL A 15 -14.26 -5.24 -0.67
CA VAL A 15 -12.88 -5.65 -0.93
C VAL A 15 -12.82 -7.17 -1.04
N ASN A 16 -12.29 -7.67 -2.15
CA ASN A 16 -11.99 -9.09 -2.30
C ASN A 16 -10.72 -9.44 -1.51
N VAL A 17 -10.83 -10.18 -0.42
CA VAL A 17 -9.70 -10.51 0.45
C VAL A 17 -9.38 -12.00 0.40
N LYS A 18 -8.16 -12.33 0.00
CA LYS A 18 -7.55 -13.64 0.15
C LYS A 18 -6.33 -13.51 1.06
N GLY A 19 -6.34 -14.27 2.16
CA GLY A 19 -5.24 -14.33 3.11
C GLY A 19 -4.06 -15.18 2.62
N ILE A 20 -3.09 -15.34 3.51
CA ILE A 20 -1.84 -16.09 3.27
C ILE A 20 -1.87 -17.52 3.84
N GLU A 21 -2.97 -17.89 4.51
CA GLU A 21 -3.11 -19.13 5.28
C GLU A 21 -2.98 -20.39 4.43
N SER A 22 -3.33 -20.32 3.14
CA SER A 22 -3.28 -21.45 2.22
C SER A 22 -1.93 -21.61 1.50
N ILE A 23 -0.95 -20.74 1.77
CA ILE A 23 0.34 -20.75 1.05
C ILE A 23 1.29 -21.69 1.78
N SER A 24 1.74 -22.71 1.08
CA SER A 24 2.72 -23.66 1.59
C SER A 24 4.15 -23.11 1.51
N LEU A 25 5.03 -23.61 2.38
CA LEU A 25 6.46 -23.33 2.30
C LEU A 25 7.06 -23.79 0.97
N GLU A 26 6.55 -24.88 0.40
CA GLU A 26 7.00 -25.41 -0.88
C GLU A 26 6.73 -24.43 -2.03
N GLU A 27 5.54 -23.81 -2.07
CA GLU A 27 5.20 -22.76 -3.04
C GLU A 27 6.15 -21.56 -2.93
N ILE A 28 6.47 -21.13 -1.71
CA ILE A 28 7.40 -20.02 -1.48
C ILE A 28 8.80 -20.38 -1.99
N MET A 29 9.27 -21.61 -1.74
CA MET A 29 10.58 -22.07 -2.20
C MET A 29 10.63 -22.26 -3.72
N ASN A 30 9.55 -22.76 -4.33
CA ASN A 30 9.41 -22.89 -5.78
C ASN A 30 9.48 -21.51 -6.45
N ALA A 31 8.65 -20.56 -6.00
CA ALA A 31 8.65 -19.20 -6.53
C ALA A 31 10.04 -18.55 -6.44
N LYS A 32 10.74 -18.75 -5.31
CA LYS A 32 12.11 -18.25 -5.13
C LYS A 32 13.11 -18.88 -6.10
N ARG A 33 13.00 -20.18 -6.38
CA ARG A 33 13.83 -20.88 -7.38
C ARG A 33 13.60 -20.36 -8.78
N GLU A 34 12.37 -19.94 -9.09
CA GLU A 34 11.98 -19.36 -10.37
C GLU A 34 12.26 -17.85 -10.49
N GLY A 35 12.96 -17.26 -9.51
CA GLY A 35 13.32 -15.83 -9.55
C GLY A 35 12.16 -14.89 -9.20
N SER A 36 11.15 -15.39 -8.49
CA SER A 36 9.98 -14.65 -8.03
C SER A 36 9.80 -14.73 -6.51
N ALA A 37 8.90 -13.92 -5.98
CA ALA A 37 8.51 -13.94 -4.57
C ALA A 37 6.99 -13.84 -4.45
N ILE A 38 6.43 -14.55 -3.48
CA ILE A 38 5.01 -14.43 -3.14
C ILE A 38 4.85 -13.28 -2.16
N ARG A 39 4.02 -12.29 -2.49
CA ARG A 39 3.76 -11.08 -1.69
C ARG A 39 2.26 -10.85 -1.52
N LEU A 40 1.85 -10.38 -0.35
CA LEU A 40 0.47 -9.96 -0.12
C LEU A 40 0.29 -8.54 -0.67
N ILE A 41 -0.46 -8.43 -1.77
CA ILE A 41 -0.65 -7.17 -2.50
C ILE A 41 -2.09 -6.70 -2.35
N GLY A 42 -2.26 -5.47 -1.88
CA GLY A 42 -3.48 -4.69 -2.05
C GLY A 42 -3.48 -4.00 -3.41
N PHE A 43 -4.52 -4.22 -4.20
CA PHE A 43 -4.65 -3.68 -5.56
C PHE A 43 -5.97 -2.92 -5.69
N ILE A 44 -5.90 -1.73 -6.27
CA ILE A 44 -7.06 -0.87 -6.52
C ILE A 44 -6.97 -0.37 -7.95
N SER A 45 -7.80 -0.82 -8.88
CA SER A 45 -7.74 -0.34 -10.28
C SER A 45 -9.06 -0.61 -11.01
N HIS A 46 -9.54 0.33 -11.85
CA HIS A 46 -10.75 0.15 -12.68
C HIS A 46 -11.98 -0.42 -11.95
N GLY A 47 -12.17 -0.05 -10.67
CA GLY A 47 -13.26 -0.55 -9.83
C GLY A 47 -12.98 -1.89 -9.13
N GLU A 48 -11.88 -2.58 -9.45
CA GLU A 48 -11.40 -3.74 -8.71
C GLU A 48 -10.68 -3.28 -7.44
N ILE A 49 -11.05 -3.86 -6.30
CA ILE A 49 -10.42 -3.63 -5.00
C ILE A 49 -10.18 -5.00 -4.38
N LYS A 50 -8.92 -5.40 -4.27
CA LYS A 50 -8.56 -6.71 -3.72
C LYS A 50 -7.31 -6.66 -2.85
N VAL A 51 -7.19 -7.66 -2.01
CA VAL A 51 -5.98 -8.00 -1.26
C VAL A 51 -5.74 -9.49 -1.46
N SER A 52 -4.66 -9.87 -2.14
CA SER A 52 -4.36 -11.28 -2.43
C SER A 52 -2.85 -11.54 -2.44
N PRO A 53 -2.42 -12.78 -2.17
CA PRO A 53 -1.05 -13.19 -2.44
C PRO A 53 -0.81 -13.25 -3.95
N GLU A 54 0.23 -12.57 -4.41
CA GLU A 54 0.64 -12.48 -5.81
C GLU A 54 2.09 -12.92 -5.96
N ILE A 55 2.40 -13.63 -7.05
CA ILE A 55 3.77 -13.96 -7.43
C ILE A 55 4.32 -12.80 -8.24
N ILE A 56 5.34 -12.12 -7.71
CA ILE A 56 6.02 -11.03 -8.39
C ILE A 56 7.50 -11.35 -8.62
N PRO A 57 8.09 -10.90 -9.74
CA PRO A 57 9.53 -11.02 -9.96
C PRO A 57 10.34 -10.39 -8.82
N LEU A 58 11.53 -10.95 -8.53
CA LEU A 58 12.42 -10.39 -7.50
C LEU A 58 12.90 -8.97 -7.81
N ASN A 59 12.93 -8.57 -9.09
CA ASN A 59 13.27 -7.22 -9.52
C ASN A 59 12.08 -6.24 -9.52
N ASN A 60 10.88 -6.70 -9.15
CA ASN A 60 9.69 -5.85 -9.10
C ASN A 60 9.84 -4.81 -7.96
N PRO A 61 9.51 -3.52 -8.17
CA PRO A 61 9.56 -2.47 -7.15
C PRO A 61 8.79 -2.77 -5.85
N LEU A 62 7.75 -3.61 -5.91
CA LEU A 62 6.97 -4.06 -4.76
C LEU A 62 7.66 -5.16 -3.96
N CYS A 63 8.69 -5.80 -4.52
CA CYS A 63 9.48 -6.84 -3.85
C CYS A 63 10.49 -6.24 -2.86
N VAL A 64 10.01 -5.45 -1.89
CA VAL A 64 10.85 -4.80 -0.86
C VAL A 64 11.23 -5.74 0.29
N ASN A 65 12.22 -5.34 1.09
CA ASN A 65 12.65 -6.12 2.27
C ASN A 65 11.54 -6.22 3.33
N SER A 66 11.64 -7.23 4.21
CA SER A 66 10.57 -7.60 5.17
C SER A 66 10.17 -6.51 6.17
N ASN A 67 11.03 -5.53 6.41
CA ASN A 67 10.77 -4.42 7.32
C ASN A 67 10.22 -3.16 6.63
N LEU A 68 9.97 -3.22 5.32
CA LEU A 68 9.47 -2.11 4.52
C LEU A 68 8.12 -2.47 3.90
N ASN A 69 7.29 -1.46 3.75
CA ASN A 69 6.11 -1.49 2.89
C ASN A 69 6.42 -0.66 1.64
N ALA A 70 5.79 -1.03 0.54
CA ALA A 70 5.90 -0.32 -0.73
C ALA A 70 4.51 -0.01 -1.28
N VAL A 71 4.35 1.19 -1.83
CA VAL A 71 3.17 1.64 -2.55
C VAL A 71 3.62 2.13 -3.92
N VAL A 72 3.05 1.55 -4.97
CA VAL A 72 3.17 2.02 -6.34
C VAL A 72 1.84 2.63 -6.76
N PHE A 73 1.88 3.80 -7.39
CA PHE A 73 0.69 4.41 -7.97
C PHE A 73 1.04 5.16 -9.25
N GLU A 74 0.05 5.27 -10.15
CA GLU A 74 0.21 5.95 -11.44
C GLU A 74 -0.69 7.18 -11.54
N CYS A 75 -0.08 8.30 -11.93
CA CYS A 75 -0.75 9.58 -12.10
C CYS A 75 -0.73 10.00 -13.56
N VAL A 76 -1.83 10.64 -14.03
CA VAL A 76 -2.02 11.00 -15.45
C VAL A 76 -0.83 11.80 -16.00
N TYR A 77 -0.31 12.72 -15.18
CA TYR A 77 0.68 13.70 -15.62
C TYR A 77 2.09 13.45 -15.09
N SER A 78 2.23 12.82 -13.93
CA SER A 78 3.52 12.59 -13.29
C SER A 78 4.01 11.14 -13.42
N GLY A 79 3.28 10.29 -14.13
CA GLY A 79 3.65 8.90 -14.37
C GLY A 79 3.60 8.05 -13.10
N GLN A 80 4.46 7.03 -13.05
CA GLN A 80 4.53 6.08 -11.95
C GLN A 80 5.37 6.62 -10.78
N HIS A 81 4.88 6.43 -9.57
CA HIS A 81 5.55 6.79 -8.32
C HIS A 81 5.67 5.56 -7.42
N LEU A 82 6.79 5.46 -6.72
CA LEU A 82 7.08 4.42 -5.74
C LEU A 82 7.41 5.08 -4.40
N ILE A 83 6.64 4.74 -3.37
CA ILE A 83 6.91 5.14 -1.98
C ILE A 83 7.30 3.90 -1.20
N ILE A 84 8.48 3.94 -0.57
CA ILE A 84 8.98 2.88 0.30
C ILE A 84 9.20 3.45 1.69
N GLY A 85 8.74 2.74 2.71
CA GLY A 85 8.95 3.16 4.09
C GLY A 85 8.59 2.07 5.09
N ARG A 86 8.97 2.30 6.35
CA ARG A 86 8.55 1.43 7.45
C ARG A 86 7.10 1.79 7.79
N GLY A 87 6.19 0.83 7.64
CA GLY A 87 4.76 1.03 7.92
C GLY A 87 4.27 0.36 9.21
N ALA A 88 5.14 -0.33 9.95
CA ALA A 88 4.82 -0.95 11.22
C ALA A 88 6.06 -0.98 12.13
N GLY A 89 5.84 -0.72 13.42
CA GLY A 89 6.87 -0.68 14.45
C GLY A 89 6.52 0.32 15.54
N GLY A 90 6.97 0.09 16.77
CA GLY A 90 6.57 0.91 17.92
C GLY A 90 6.90 2.40 17.76
N LYS A 91 8.04 2.72 17.15
CA LYS A 91 8.48 4.10 16.91
C LYS A 91 7.72 4.74 15.74
N GLU A 92 7.48 3.99 14.68
CA GLU A 92 6.79 4.42 13.45
C GLU A 92 5.32 4.73 13.73
N THR A 93 4.64 3.86 14.48
CA THR A 93 3.26 4.07 14.92
C THR A 93 3.17 5.26 15.88
N ALA A 94 4.07 5.35 16.87
CA ALA A 94 4.10 6.49 17.79
C ALA A 94 4.34 7.82 17.07
N SER A 95 5.26 7.85 16.10
CA SER A 95 5.54 9.04 15.29
C SER A 95 4.32 9.48 14.46
N SER A 96 3.56 8.52 13.91
CA SER A 96 2.33 8.81 13.16
C SER A 96 1.26 9.44 14.05
N ILE A 97 1.07 8.88 15.26
CA ILE A 97 0.13 9.43 16.25
C ILE A 97 0.56 10.85 16.69
N ILE A 98 1.84 11.05 17.00
CA ILE A 98 2.36 12.37 17.42
C ILE A 98 2.17 13.41 16.31
N ARG A 99 2.42 13.04 15.05
CA ARG A 99 2.19 13.90 13.88
C ARG A 99 0.72 14.34 13.79
N ASP A 100 -0.21 13.43 13.99
CA ASP A 100 -1.65 13.75 13.95
C ASP A 100 -2.05 14.70 15.08
N ILE A 101 -1.53 14.50 16.29
CA ILE A 101 -1.76 15.41 17.43
C ILE A 101 -1.23 16.82 17.10
N ILE A 102 0.00 16.92 16.59
CA ILE A 102 0.59 18.21 16.19
C ILE A 102 -0.27 18.87 15.11
N ASN A 103 -0.73 18.13 14.10
CA ASN A 103 -1.59 18.66 13.05
C ASN A 103 -2.93 19.19 13.59
N ILE A 104 -3.56 18.50 14.55
CA ILE A 104 -4.79 18.96 15.20
C ILE A 104 -4.56 20.25 15.99
N VAL A 105 -3.44 20.34 16.72
CA VAL A 105 -3.10 21.56 17.49
C VAL A 105 -2.75 22.72 16.57
N ALA A 106 -2.00 22.48 15.49
CA ALA A 106 -1.64 23.50 14.51
C ALA A 106 -2.87 24.02 13.76
N SER A 107 -3.80 23.14 13.37
CA SER A 107 -5.04 23.53 12.68
C SER A 107 -6.04 24.30 13.55
N ARG A 108 -5.90 24.25 14.89
CA ARG A 108 -6.68 25.09 15.81
C ARG A 108 -6.15 26.53 15.94
N ASN A 109 -4.87 26.75 15.61
CA ASN A 109 -4.22 28.06 15.75
C ASN A 109 -4.19 28.88 14.45
N VAL A 110 -4.59 28.28 13.32
CA VAL A 110 -4.64 28.93 12.02
C VAL A 110 -6.06 28.79 11.47
N ASN A 111 -6.83 29.88 11.46
CA ASN A 111 -7.92 30.01 10.51
C ASN A 111 -7.30 29.92 9.12
N ASP A 112 -7.71 28.91 8.36
CA ASP A 112 -7.47 28.67 6.93
C ASP A 112 -6.52 27.51 6.60
N TYR A 113 -7.10 26.46 6.01
CA TYR A 113 -6.50 25.61 4.99
C TYR A 113 -7.64 24.96 4.19
N LYS A 114 -8.40 25.77 3.43
CA LYS A 114 -9.08 25.24 2.24
C LYS A 114 -8.07 25.28 1.09
N SER A 115 -7.58 24.12 0.67
CA SER A 115 -7.27 23.73 -0.72
C SER A 115 -6.17 22.66 -0.76
N LYS A 116 -6.50 21.46 -1.25
CA LYS A 116 -5.63 20.64 -2.12
C LYS A 116 -6.44 19.47 -2.70
N LYS A 117 -7.24 19.76 -3.73
CA LYS A 117 -7.66 18.74 -4.71
C LYS A 117 -6.91 19.07 -5.98
N ILE A 118 -5.73 18.48 -6.21
CA ILE A 118 -5.12 18.24 -7.53
C ILE A 118 -4.15 17.07 -7.36
N LEU A 119 -4.66 15.86 -7.57
CA LEU A 119 -3.92 14.72 -8.10
C LEU A 119 -4.98 13.76 -8.63
N ARG A 120 -5.26 13.88 -9.93
CA ARG A 120 -6.19 12.98 -10.62
C ARG A 120 -5.37 11.77 -11.07
N MET A 121 -5.57 10.64 -10.40
CA MET A 121 -4.87 9.40 -10.70
C MET A 121 -5.42 8.77 -11.96
N SER A 122 -4.53 8.32 -12.85
CA SER A 122 -4.88 7.72 -14.14
C SER A 122 -5.18 6.24 -13.99
N ARG A 123 -4.42 5.55 -13.14
CA ARG A 123 -4.45 4.10 -12.96
C ARG A 123 -4.08 3.73 -11.53
N GLY A 124 -4.36 2.48 -11.22
CA GLY A 124 -4.51 1.94 -9.87
C GLY A 124 -3.37 2.15 -8.87
N ILE A 125 -3.68 1.76 -7.63
CA ILE A 125 -2.73 1.72 -6.51
C ILE A 125 -2.42 0.26 -6.22
N GLU A 126 -1.14 -0.07 -6.22
CA GLU A 126 -0.62 -1.36 -5.79
C GLU A 126 0.17 -1.18 -4.49
N ILE A 127 -0.13 -1.98 -3.48
CA ILE A 127 0.42 -1.85 -2.13
C ILE A 127 0.93 -3.22 -1.72
N SER A 128 2.23 -3.37 -1.50
CA SER A 128 2.77 -4.57 -0.88
C SER A 128 2.76 -4.40 0.64
N ILE A 129 1.93 -5.19 1.32
CA ILE A 129 1.80 -5.20 2.78
C ILE A 129 2.40 -6.51 3.29
N ARG A 130 3.65 -6.45 3.74
CA ARG A 130 4.47 -7.55 4.30
C ARG A 130 5.03 -8.57 3.33
N ASN A 131 6.22 -9.01 3.71
CA ASN A 131 6.96 -10.12 3.14
C ASN A 131 6.49 -11.42 3.83
N LEU A 132 6.23 -12.45 3.03
CA LEU A 132 5.92 -13.80 3.51
C LEU A 132 7.18 -14.60 3.87
N CYS A 133 8.36 -14.05 3.59
CA CYS A 133 9.63 -14.64 3.98
C CYS A 133 9.98 -14.23 5.42
N ASN A 134 9.47 -14.99 6.39
CA ASN A 134 10.17 -15.40 7.61
C ASN A 134 9.43 -16.54 8.30
#